data_AF-A0AAD8IZD4-F1
#
_entry.id   AF-A0AAD8IZD4-F1
#
_cell.length_a   1.000
_cell.length_b   1.000
_cell.length_c   1.000
_cell.angle_alpha   90.00
_cell.angle_beta   90.00
_cell.angle_gamma   90.00
#
_symmetry.space_group_name_H-M   'P 1'
#
loop_
_entity.id
_entity.type
_entity.pdbx_description
1 polymer ?
#
loop_
_entity_poly.entity_id
_entity_poly.type
_entity_poly.pdbx_seq_one_letter_code
_entity_poly.pdbx_strand_id
1 'polypeptide(L)'
;MEIATDCSWILKKVLSFRTLARRFLTFTIGNGNNTSLWFDPWWNNTCLASKVDDPIISQAYSNKLATVNTLILSGRWILPRPNPRRHHLSNVLQSWLHDFVPPTFDLDKRDDTLWNDTPIRKITTSHIWDAIRFKLPEVPWHHLIWHKLKVTRYAHHAWLICLNRLPTFNRLLAFGLNVSPHCLLCVGGLENRDHLFASCAFSRFVLQALATRLHLSVPSTWMNLITNWGAHPSEGHRGIALLTTQVFAYHIWRERTVRLHNKGCFGPSKIIDGILVDVKTRLASSVWFVKNANTEYFLSWLR
;
A
#
# COMPACT_ATOMS: atom_id res chain seq x y z
N MET A 1 -3.61 -16.00 23.58
CA MET A 1 -2.32 -15.29 23.76
C MET A 1 -2.55 -13.79 23.58
N GLU A 2 -2.61 -13.08 24.70
CA GLU A 2 -2.73 -11.62 24.75
C GLU A 2 -1.43 -10.96 24.28
N ILE A 3 -1.51 -9.77 23.69
CA ILE A 3 -0.33 -9.01 23.27
C ILE A 3 0.20 -8.28 24.49
N ALA A 4 1.49 -8.45 24.82
CA ALA A 4 2.10 -7.80 25.97
C ALA A 4 1.86 -6.28 25.96
N THR A 5 1.53 -5.72 27.13
CA THR A 5 1.25 -4.30 27.33
C THR A 5 2.44 -3.42 26.95
N ASP A 6 3.65 -3.93 27.15
CA ASP A 6 4.92 -3.20 27.00
C ASP A 6 5.45 -3.22 25.56
N CYS A 7 4.65 -3.75 24.62
CA CYS A 7 5.02 -3.83 23.22
C CYS A 7 4.76 -2.51 22.46
N SER A 8 5.63 -2.16 21.51
CA SER A 8 5.47 -0.95 20.69
C SER A 8 4.15 -0.97 19.89
N TRP A 9 3.59 0.20 19.60
CA TRP A 9 2.33 0.29 18.84
C TRP A 9 2.40 -0.39 17.47
N ILE A 10 3.55 -0.30 16.80
CA ILE A 10 3.79 -0.95 15.50
C ILE A 10 3.70 -2.47 15.64
N LEU A 11 4.38 -3.04 16.64
CA LEU A 11 4.33 -4.48 16.89
C LEU A 11 2.92 -4.93 17.29
N LYS A 12 2.21 -4.17 18.13
CA LYS A 12 0.79 -4.42 18.44
C LYS A 12 -0.07 -4.48 17.16
N LYS A 13 0.16 -3.56 16.21
CA LYS A 13 -0.53 -3.57 14.93
C LYS A 13 -0.16 -4.77 14.06
N VAL A 14 1.13 -5.09 13.91
CA VAL A 14 1.56 -6.29 13.17
C VAL A 14 0.93 -7.55 13.77
N LEU A 15 0.98 -7.70 15.09
CA LEU A 15 0.39 -8.84 15.79
C LEU A 15 -1.14 -8.87 15.68
N SER A 16 -1.81 -7.72 15.52
CA SER A 16 -3.26 -7.69 15.27
C SER A 16 -3.65 -8.34 13.93
N PHE A 17 -2.74 -8.37 12.94
CA PHE A 17 -2.97 -9.04 11.66
C PHE A 17 -2.74 -10.55 11.70
N ARG A 18 -2.31 -11.13 12.83
CA ARG A 18 -2.05 -12.58 12.95
C ARG A 18 -3.24 -13.44 12.57
N THR A 19 -4.46 -13.01 12.89
CA THR A 19 -5.69 -13.75 12.60
C THR A 19 -5.98 -13.78 11.11
N LEU A 20 -5.66 -12.69 10.41
CA LEU A 20 -5.74 -12.61 8.96
C LEU A 20 -4.66 -13.47 8.31
N ALA A 21 -3.41 -13.36 8.76
CA ALA A 21 -2.28 -14.13 8.23
C ALA A 21 -2.49 -15.64 8.38
N ARG A 22 -3.08 -16.10 9.49
CA ARG A 22 -3.42 -17.51 9.73
C ARG A 22 -4.31 -18.14 8.65
N ARG A 23 -5.10 -17.36 7.92
CA ARG A 23 -5.94 -17.88 6.83
C ARG A 23 -5.13 -18.35 5.62
N PHE A 24 -3.90 -17.88 5.49
CA PHE A 24 -3.02 -18.16 4.36
C PHE A 24 -1.89 -19.14 4.74
N LEU A 25 -1.66 -19.33 6.05
CA LEU A 25 -0.55 -20.14 6.56
C LEU A 25 -0.97 -21.61 6.67
N THR A 26 -0.17 -22.49 6.07
CA THR A 26 -0.22 -23.94 6.31
C THR A 26 1.16 -24.44 6.71
N PHE A 27 1.19 -25.50 7.50
CA PHE A 27 2.41 -26.08 8.05
C PHE A 27 2.58 -27.49 7.54
N THR A 28 3.74 -27.81 7.00
CA THR A 28 4.12 -29.17 6.63
C THR A 28 5.19 -29.67 7.58
N ILE A 29 4.92 -30.78 8.25
CA ILE A 29 5.81 -31.34 9.26
C ILE A 29 6.71 -32.39 8.62
N GLY A 30 8.01 -32.18 8.70
CA GLY A 30 9.04 -33.16 8.38
C GLY A 30 9.57 -33.77 9.67
N ASN A 31 10.80 -33.41 10.05
CA ASN A 31 11.44 -33.84 11.29
C ASN A 31 10.89 -33.19 12.57
N GLY A 32 9.99 -32.20 12.48
CA GLY A 32 9.32 -31.58 13.61
C GLY A 32 10.19 -30.65 14.47
N ASN A 33 11.43 -30.36 14.08
CA ASN A 33 12.37 -29.56 14.87
C ASN A 33 12.12 -28.05 14.80
N ASN A 34 11.44 -27.59 13.76
CA ASN A 34 11.25 -26.17 13.48
C ASN A 34 9.84 -25.67 13.79
N THR A 35 8.96 -26.57 14.25
CA THR A 35 7.57 -26.28 14.56
C THR A 35 7.32 -26.41 16.05
N SER A 36 6.77 -25.36 16.67
CA SER A 36 6.35 -25.37 18.08
C SER A 36 5.19 -26.34 18.26
N LEU A 37 5.32 -27.22 19.26
CA LEU A 37 4.27 -28.14 19.64
C LEU A 37 2.99 -27.40 20.05
N TRP A 38 3.16 -26.35 20.86
CA TRP A 38 2.04 -25.69 21.55
C TRP A 38 1.47 -24.50 20.78
N PHE A 39 2.32 -23.70 20.14
CA PHE A 39 1.94 -22.37 19.66
C PHE A 39 1.76 -22.28 18.14
N ASP A 40 2.39 -23.17 17.38
CA ASP A 40 2.20 -23.20 15.93
C ASP A 40 0.93 -23.97 15.56
N PRO A 41 0.16 -23.50 14.56
CA PRO A 41 -1.09 -24.11 14.17
C PRO A 41 -0.89 -25.29 13.21
N TRP A 42 0.01 -26.21 13.55
CA TRP A 42 0.33 -27.36 12.69
C TRP A 42 -0.71 -28.48 12.76
N TRP A 43 -1.65 -28.42 13.71
CA TRP A 43 -2.75 -29.37 13.88
C TRP A 43 -4.07 -28.78 13.36
N ASN A 44 -4.57 -29.20 12.20
CA ASN A 44 -5.80 -28.68 11.58
C ASN A 44 -5.86 -27.14 11.54
N ASN A 45 -4.74 -26.47 11.28
CA ASN A 45 -4.61 -25.00 11.35
C ASN A 45 -4.99 -24.38 12.71
N THR A 46 -4.86 -25.16 13.80
CA THR A 46 -5.09 -24.75 15.19
C THR A 46 -3.86 -25.04 16.05
N CYS A 47 -3.53 -24.12 16.96
CA CYS A 47 -2.45 -24.36 17.92
C CYS A 47 -2.97 -25.15 19.11
N LEU A 48 -2.22 -26.13 19.61
CA LEU A 48 -2.66 -26.96 20.75
C LEU A 48 -2.95 -26.11 21.99
N ALA A 49 -2.15 -25.06 22.25
CA ALA A 49 -2.38 -24.13 23.36
C ALA A 49 -3.69 -23.32 23.26
N SER A 50 -4.39 -23.29 22.12
CA SER A 50 -5.71 -22.64 22.02
C SER A 50 -6.86 -23.50 22.52
N LYS A 51 -6.65 -24.82 22.62
CA LYS A 51 -7.66 -25.79 23.09
C LYS A 51 -7.48 -26.14 24.57
N VAL A 52 -6.59 -25.43 25.25
CA VAL A 52 -5.97 -25.87 26.50
C VAL A 52 -5.78 -24.67 27.40
N ASP A 53 -6.21 -24.77 28.66
CA ASP A 53 -5.86 -23.79 29.67
C ASP A 53 -4.40 -23.97 30.12
N ASP A 54 -3.74 -22.87 30.50
CA ASP A 54 -2.31 -22.77 30.87
C ASP A 54 -1.78 -23.83 31.89
N PRO A 55 -2.57 -24.51 32.75
CA PRO A 55 -2.06 -25.56 33.61
C PRO A 55 -1.48 -26.79 32.87
N ILE A 56 -1.89 -27.06 31.64
CA ILE A 56 -1.61 -28.33 30.97
C ILE A 56 -0.20 -28.42 30.35
N ILE A 57 0.41 -27.32 29.88
CA ILE A 57 1.78 -27.36 29.31
C ILE A 57 2.76 -27.88 30.38
N SER A 58 2.63 -27.38 31.61
CA SER A 58 3.44 -27.83 32.76
C SER A 58 3.10 -29.26 33.21
N GLN A 59 1.82 -29.65 33.15
CA GLN A 59 1.36 -30.99 33.54
C GLN A 59 1.72 -32.08 32.53
N ALA A 60 1.99 -31.72 31.28
CA ALA A 60 2.38 -32.63 30.21
C ALA A 60 3.87 -33.03 30.24
N TYR A 61 4.63 -32.61 31.27
CA TYR A 61 6.11 -32.66 31.29
C TYR A 61 6.72 -32.07 30.01
N SER A 62 6.00 -31.12 29.41
CA SER A 62 6.44 -30.37 28.25
C SER A 62 6.83 -28.98 28.71
N ASN A 63 7.37 -28.19 27.79
CA ASN A 63 7.70 -26.81 28.05
C ASN A 63 7.21 -25.93 26.89
N LYS A 64 7.17 -24.61 27.11
CA LYS A 64 6.71 -23.64 26.11
C LYS A 64 7.55 -23.66 24.82
N LEU A 65 8.77 -24.20 24.87
CA LEU A 65 9.69 -24.31 23.74
C LEU A 65 9.67 -25.71 23.10
N ALA A 66 8.81 -26.62 23.56
CA ALA A 66 8.72 -27.96 22.99
C ALA A 66 8.31 -27.89 21.53
N THR A 67 8.94 -28.73 20.71
CA THR A 67 8.70 -28.84 19.27
C THR A 67 7.93 -30.12 18.94
N VAL A 68 7.37 -30.20 17.73
CA VAL A 68 6.62 -31.38 17.29
C VAL A 68 7.49 -32.65 17.29
N ASN A 69 8.81 -32.51 17.10
CA ASN A 69 9.76 -33.62 17.17
C ASN A 69 9.69 -34.40 18.50
N THR A 70 9.31 -33.74 19.61
CA THR A 70 9.14 -34.43 20.91
C THR A 70 8.09 -35.54 20.89
N LEU A 71 7.18 -35.50 19.91
CA LEU A 71 6.14 -36.50 19.69
C LEU A 71 6.45 -37.43 18.52
N ILE A 72 7.62 -37.32 17.87
CA ILE A 72 8.02 -38.14 16.72
C ILE A 72 9.13 -39.11 17.16
N LEU A 73 8.89 -40.42 17.06
CA LEU A 73 9.90 -41.46 17.25
C LEU A 73 9.83 -42.46 16.10
N SER A 74 10.96 -42.67 15.42
CA SER A 74 11.08 -43.55 14.25
C SER A 74 10.05 -43.26 13.14
N GLY A 75 9.79 -41.98 12.88
CA GLY A 75 8.82 -41.53 11.86
C GLY A 75 7.35 -41.77 12.23
N ARG A 76 7.10 -42.20 13.48
CA ARG A 76 5.76 -42.43 14.02
C ARG A 76 5.47 -41.45 15.14
N TRP A 77 4.21 -41.10 15.27
CA TRP A 77 3.73 -40.28 16.37
C TRP A 77 3.64 -41.10 17.65
N ILE A 78 4.27 -40.63 18.72
CA ILE A 78 4.23 -41.24 20.04
C ILE A 78 3.63 -40.25 21.02
N LEU A 79 2.49 -40.64 21.58
CA LEU A 79 1.81 -39.88 22.60
C LEU A 79 2.49 -40.09 23.96
N PRO A 80 2.51 -39.05 24.82
CA PRO A 80 2.86 -39.23 26.22
C PRO A 80 1.94 -40.30 26.81
N ARG A 81 2.53 -41.29 27.49
CA ARG A 81 1.74 -42.35 28.15
C ARG A 81 0.80 -41.73 29.19
N PRO A 82 -0.45 -42.22 29.32
CA PRO A 82 -1.34 -41.84 30.41
C PRO A 82 -0.64 -41.94 31.76
N ASN A 83 -0.60 -40.84 32.51
CA ASN A 83 -0.13 -40.91 33.89
C ASN A 83 -1.25 -41.52 34.74
N PRO A 84 -1.05 -42.69 35.36
CA PRO A 84 -2.08 -43.34 36.18
C PRO A 84 -2.47 -42.52 37.43
N ARG A 85 -1.70 -41.48 37.80
CA ARG A 85 -2.03 -40.56 38.90
C ARG A 85 -2.76 -39.28 38.46
N ARG A 86 -2.80 -38.97 37.16
CA ARG A 86 -3.41 -37.74 36.61
C ARG A 86 -3.99 -38.01 35.21
N HIS A 87 -5.20 -38.58 35.18
CA HIS A 87 -5.91 -39.06 33.98
C HIS A 87 -6.30 -37.98 32.95
N HIS A 88 -6.19 -36.69 33.27
CA HIS A 88 -6.79 -35.64 32.42
C HIS A 88 -6.07 -35.43 31.08
N LEU A 89 -4.75 -35.53 31.03
CA LEU A 89 -3.95 -35.14 29.87
C LEU A 89 -3.97 -36.17 28.73
N SER A 90 -3.87 -37.45 29.08
CA SER A 90 -4.02 -38.53 28.12
C SER A 90 -5.40 -38.58 27.53
N ASN A 91 -6.45 -38.31 28.32
CA ASN A 91 -7.82 -38.41 27.83
C ASN A 91 -8.16 -37.23 26.91
N VAL A 92 -7.61 -36.03 27.15
CA VAL A 92 -7.77 -34.86 26.27
C VAL A 92 -6.99 -35.07 24.96
N LEU A 93 -5.74 -35.49 25.03
CA LEU A 93 -4.97 -35.81 23.81
C LEU A 93 -5.59 -36.98 23.05
N GLN A 94 -5.97 -38.09 23.73
CA GLN A 94 -6.60 -39.26 23.11
C GLN A 94 -7.97 -38.94 22.50
N SER A 95 -8.79 -38.10 23.11
CA SER A 95 -10.07 -37.66 22.51
C SER A 95 -9.85 -36.75 21.29
N TRP A 96 -8.81 -35.92 21.28
CA TRP A 96 -8.45 -35.14 20.08
C TRP A 96 -7.91 -36.01 18.93
N LEU A 97 -7.37 -37.18 19.25
CA LEU A 97 -6.70 -38.08 18.30
C LEU A 97 -7.62 -39.05 17.58
N HIS A 98 -8.84 -39.24 18.08
CA HIS A 98 -9.78 -40.19 17.48
C HIS A 98 -10.14 -39.80 16.02
N ASP A 99 -10.01 -38.51 15.66
CA ASP A 99 -10.39 -37.98 14.35
C ASP A 99 -9.20 -37.65 13.44
N PHE A 100 -7.96 -37.88 13.86
CA PHE A 100 -6.78 -37.43 13.12
C PHE A 100 -5.79 -38.56 12.80
N VAL A 101 -5.56 -38.78 11.51
CA VAL A 101 -4.45 -39.59 11.02
C VAL A 101 -3.22 -38.68 10.99
N PRO A 102 -2.20 -38.90 11.85
CA PRO A 102 -1.00 -38.08 11.82
C PRO A 102 -0.33 -38.18 10.44
N PRO A 103 0.14 -37.05 9.87
CA PRO A 103 0.83 -37.08 8.59
C PRO A 103 2.07 -37.98 8.69
N THR A 104 2.44 -38.63 7.58
CA THR A 104 3.71 -39.37 7.51
C THR A 104 4.88 -38.41 7.67
N PHE A 105 5.69 -38.63 8.71
CA PHE A 105 6.85 -37.79 9.00
C PHE A 105 8.05 -38.26 8.16
N ASP A 106 8.51 -37.38 7.29
CA ASP A 106 9.77 -37.56 6.57
C ASP A 106 10.89 -36.95 7.41
N LEU A 107 11.62 -37.80 8.13
CA LEU A 107 12.67 -37.39 9.06
C LEU A 107 13.86 -36.71 8.34
N ASP A 108 14.03 -36.95 7.04
CA ASP A 108 15.08 -36.34 6.24
C ASP A 108 14.69 -34.94 5.72
N LYS A 109 13.41 -34.58 5.85
CA LYS A 109 12.90 -33.26 5.48
C LYS A 109 12.76 -32.33 6.67
N ARG A 110 13.08 -31.06 6.44
CA ARG A 110 12.82 -29.97 7.38
C ARG A 110 11.35 -29.54 7.28
N ASP A 111 10.77 -29.14 8.41
CA ASP A 111 9.45 -28.50 8.43
C ASP A 111 9.43 -27.26 7.51
N ASP A 112 8.30 -27.04 6.84
CA ASP A 112 8.09 -25.86 6.00
C ASP A 112 6.82 -25.13 6.42
N THR A 113 6.85 -23.82 6.27
CA THR A 113 5.66 -22.98 6.42
C THR A 113 5.30 -22.45 5.04
N LEU A 114 4.09 -22.75 4.61
CA LEU A 114 3.58 -22.34 3.32
C LEU A 114 2.62 -21.17 3.49
N TRP A 115 2.59 -20.30 2.49
CA TRP A 115 1.59 -19.26 2.31
C TRP A 115 0.87 -19.55 1.00
N ASN A 116 -0.41 -19.96 1.06
CA ASN A 116 -1.16 -20.46 -0.10
C ASN A 116 -0.34 -21.49 -0.91
N ASP A 117 0.07 -22.58 -0.27
CA ASP A 117 0.83 -23.70 -0.84
C ASP A 117 2.25 -23.38 -1.36
N THR A 118 2.70 -22.13 -1.23
CA THR A 118 4.06 -21.73 -1.60
C THR A 118 4.94 -21.60 -0.36
N PRO A 119 6.17 -22.16 -0.32
CA PRO A 119 7.07 -21.99 0.83
C PRO A 119 7.41 -20.52 1.10
N ILE A 120 7.24 -20.05 2.34
CA ILE A 120 7.50 -18.64 2.73
C ILE A 120 8.90 -18.17 2.33
N ARG A 121 9.90 -19.06 2.43
CA ARG A 121 11.29 -18.78 2.00
C ARG A 121 11.45 -18.43 0.52
N LYS A 122 10.45 -18.75 -0.32
CA LYS A 122 10.43 -18.46 -1.77
C LYS A 122 9.50 -17.29 -2.11
N ILE A 123 8.89 -16.65 -1.12
CA ILE A 123 7.85 -15.64 -1.31
C ILE A 123 8.39 -14.23 -1.05
N THR A 124 7.87 -13.28 -1.82
CA THR A 124 8.16 -11.85 -1.64
C THR A 124 7.04 -11.16 -0.85
N THR A 125 7.35 -10.02 -0.25
CA THR A 125 6.35 -9.16 0.41
C THR A 125 5.22 -8.74 -0.54
N SER A 126 5.51 -8.58 -1.84
CA SER A 126 4.50 -8.29 -2.87
C SER A 126 3.48 -9.41 -3.00
N HIS A 127 3.93 -10.66 -3.02
CA HIS A 127 3.03 -11.82 -3.14
C HIS A 127 2.11 -11.95 -1.92
N ILE A 128 2.65 -11.74 -0.71
CA ILE A 128 1.84 -11.70 0.52
C ILE A 128 0.81 -10.57 0.43
N TRP A 129 1.24 -9.36 0.06
CA TRP A 129 0.33 -8.22 -0.08
C TRP A 129 -0.77 -8.47 -1.11
N ASP A 130 -0.43 -9.08 -2.24
CA ASP A 130 -1.38 -9.44 -3.29
C ASP A 130 -2.43 -10.47 -2.86
N ALA A 131 -2.06 -11.40 -1.99
CA ALA A 131 -2.97 -12.40 -1.44
C ALA A 131 -3.92 -11.81 -0.39
N ILE A 132 -3.45 -10.85 0.43
CA ILE A 132 -4.24 -10.27 1.52
C ILE A 132 -5.15 -9.15 1.03
N ARG A 133 -4.68 -8.33 0.07
CA ARG A 133 -5.37 -7.10 -0.31
C ARG A 133 -6.66 -7.40 -1.05
N PHE A 134 -7.68 -6.60 -0.75
CA PHE A 134 -8.84 -6.50 -1.63
C PHE A 134 -8.45 -5.72 -2.89
N LYS A 135 -8.49 -6.36 -4.06
CA LYS A 135 -8.18 -5.74 -5.35
C LYS A 135 -9.45 -5.08 -5.90
N LEU A 136 -9.42 -3.76 -6.00
CA LEU A 136 -10.43 -3.01 -6.75
C LEU A 136 -10.13 -3.10 -8.26
N PRO A 137 -11.13 -2.88 -9.13
CA PRO A 137 -10.92 -2.78 -10.57
C PRO A 137 -9.84 -1.75 -10.91
N GLU A 138 -8.99 -2.10 -11.86
CA GLU A 138 -7.92 -1.22 -12.30
C GLU A 138 -8.51 -0.02 -13.05
N VAL A 139 -8.14 1.17 -12.63
CA VAL A 139 -8.57 2.40 -13.30
C VAL A 139 -7.66 2.68 -14.49
N PRO A 140 -8.21 3.08 -15.65
CA PRO A 140 -7.44 3.23 -16.89
C PRO A 140 -6.38 4.34 -16.77
N TRP A 141 -6.58 5.32 -15.89
CA TRP A 141 -5.70 6.47 -15.73
C TRP A 141 -4.57 6.25 -14.71
N HIS A 142 -4.45 5.09 -14.04
CA HIS A 142 -3.47 4.91 -12.95
C HIS A 142 -2.02 5.16 -13.40
N HIS A 143 -1.65 4.73 -14.61
CA HIS A 143 -0.30 4.87 -15.16
C HIS A 143 0.04 6.33 -15.49
N LEU A 144 -0.97 7.18 -15.74
CA LEU A 144 -0.80 8.63 -15.96
C LEU A 144 -0.39 9.34 -14.67
N ILE A 145 -0.79 8.80 -13.52
CA ILE A 145 -0.43 9.35 -12.21
C ILE A 145 0.90 8.74 -11.74
N TRP A 146 1.06 7.43 -11.87
CA TRP A 146 2.16 6.69 -11.26
C TRP A 146 3.35 6.44 -12.20
N HIS A 147 3.68 7.39 -13.09
CA HIS A 147 4.76 7.29 -14.09
C HIS A 147 6.20 7.37 -13.51
N LYS A 148 7.22 7.19 -14.36
CA LYS A 148 8.66 7.13 -13.96
C LYS A 148 9.19 8.43 -13.35
N LEU A 149 8.73 9.58 -13.84
CA LEU A 149 9.17 10.91 -13.37
C LEU A 149 8.41 11.44 -12.17
N LYS A 150 7.39 10.71 -11.69
CA LYS A 150 6.53 11.16 -10.60
C LYS A 150 7.34 11.62 -9.37
N VAL A 151 6.78 12.60 -8.68
CA VAL A 151 7.15 12.95 -7.30
C VAL A 151 5.96 12.62 -6.44
N THR A 152 6.15 11.81 -5.39
CA THR A 152 5.05 11.27 -4.56
C THR A 152 4.07 12.33 -4.09
N ARG A 153 4.56 13.51 -3.67
CA ARG A 153 3.71 14.63 -3.22
C ARG A 153 2.72 15.11 -4.31
N TYR A 154 3.18 15.25 -5.55
CA TYR A 154 2.35 15.74 -6.66
C TYR A 154 1.48 14.63 -7.24
N ALA A 155 2.02 13.41 -7.35
CA ALA A 155 1.27 12.26 -7.83
C ALA A 155 0.10 11.91 -6.90
N HIS A 156 0.32 11.93 -5.59
CA HIS A 156 -0.76 11.74 -4.61
C HIS A 156 -1.82 12.84 -4.71
N HIS A 157 -1.40 14.09 -4.90
CA HIS A 157 -2.35 15.19 -5.10
C HIS A 157 -3.18 15.01 -6.38
N ALA A 158 -2.54 14.71 -7.51
CA ALA A 158 -3.20 14.45 -8.77
C ALA A 158 -4.13 13.23 -8.72
N TRP A 159 -3.76 12.18 -7.97
CA TRP A 159 -4.63 11.03 -7.69
C TRP A 159 -5.93 11.46 -7.00
N LEU A 160 -5.87 12.34 -5.99
CA LEU A 160 -7.06 12.89 -5.34
C LEU A 160 -7.92 13.73 -6.28
N ILE A 161 -7.31 14.44 -7.24
CA ILE A 161 -8.04 15.19 -8.28
C ILE A 161 -8.80 14.23 -9.20
N CYS A 162 -8.15 13.15 -9.67
CA CYS A 162 -8.82 12.12 -10.49
C CYS A 162 -10.03 11.51 -9.77
N LEU A 163 -9.90 11.26 -8.46
CA LEU A 163 -11.00 10.78 -7.62
C LEU A 163 -12.05 11.85 -7.27
N ASN A 164 -11.83 13.10 -7.67
CA ASN A 164 -12.64 14.26 -7.30
C ASN A 164 -12.81 14.40 -5.78
N ARG A 165 -11.73 14.17 -5.01
CA ARG A 165 -11.73 14.12 -3.53
C ARG A 165 -11.13 15.34 -2.84
N LEU A 166 -10.75 16.38 -3.58
CA LEU A 166 -10.29 17.62 -2.97
C LEU A 166 -11.48 18.44 -2.41
N PRO A 167 -11.29 19.20 -1.32
CA PRO A 167 -12.35 20.03 -0.71
C PRO A 167 -12.61 21.32 -1.51
N THR A 168 -13.06 21.20 -2.76
CA THR A 168 -13.54 22.33 -3.57
C THR A 168 -14.83 22.88 -2.98
N PHE A 169 -15.17 24.16 -3.23
CA PHE A 169 -16.38 24.75 -2.67
C PHE A 169 -17.66 24.02 -3.09
N ASN A 170 -17.77 23.53 -4.33
CA ASN A 170 -18.88 22.67 -4.73
C ASN A 170 -19.04 21.42 -3.82
N ARG A 171 -17.93 20.80 -3.39
CA ARG A 171 -17.97 19.65 -2.47
C ARG A 171 -18.25 20.06 -1.02
N LEU A 172 -17.72 21.19 -0.58
CA LEU A 172 -18.00 21.71 0.77
C LEU A 172 -19.48 22.08 0.92
N LEU A 173 -20.08 22.69 -0.09
CA LEU A 173 -21.52 22.94 -0.16
C LEU A 173 -22.34 21.65 -0.13
N ALA A 174 -21.91 20.62 -0.87
CA ALA A 174 -22.56 19.30 -0.83
C ALA A 174 -22.46 18.62 0.55
N PHE A 175 -21.48 18.99 1.38
CA PHE A 175 -21.39 18.58 2.78
C PHE A 175 -22.20 19.46 3.76
N GLY A 176 -22.91 20.48 3.26
CA GLY A 176 -23.75 21.36 4.09
C GLY A 176 -22.99 22.52 4.75
N LEU A 177 -21.75 22.80 4.31
CA LEU A 177 -21.01 23.96 4.82
C LEU A 177 -21.49 25.24 4.13
N ASN A 178 -21.70 26.30 4.91
CA ASN A 178 -22.06 27.62 4.40
C ASN A 178 -20.82 28.38 3.91
N VAL A 179 -20.45 28.16 2.64
CA VAL A 179 -19.30 28.80 1.98
C VAL A 179 -19.72 29.44 0.65
N SER A 180 -19.04 30.50 0.22
CA SER A 180 -19.26 31.05 -1.12
C SER A 180 -18.87 30.02 -2.19
N PRO A 181 -19.71 29.79 -3.22
CA PRO A 181 -19.38 28.85 -4.30
C PRO A 181 -18.32 29.39 -5.28
N HIS A 182 -17.97 30.67 -5.18
CA HIS A 182 -17.13 31.36 -6.17
C HIS A 182 -15.65 31.03 -5.99
N CYS A 183 -14.97 30.76 -7.10
CA CYS A 183 -13.55 30.43 -7.16
C CYS A 183 -12.68 31.59 -6.69
N LEU A 184 -11.79 31.35 -5.72
CA LEU A 184 -10.88 32.36 -5.19
C LEU A 184 -9.78 32.82 -6.17
N LEU A 185 -9.57 32.06 -7.26
CA LEU A 185 -8.53 32.38 -8.23
C LEU A 185 -8.98 33.41 -9.27
N CYS A 186 -10.17 33.23 -9.84
CA CYS A 186 -10.72 34.13 -10.86
C CYS A 186 -11.89 34.98 -10.38
N VAL A 187 -12.47 34.70 -9.22
CA VAL A 187 -13.64 35.37 -8.61
C VAL A 187 -14.95 35.27 -9.42
N GLY A 188 -14.90 35.03 -10.73
CA GLY A 188 -16.07 35.02 -11.62
C GLY A 188 -16.70 33.65 -11.92
N GLY A 189 -16.13 32.53 -11.45
CA GLY A 189 -16.65 31.19 -11.77
C GLY A 189 -16.98 30.35 -10.53
N LEU A 190 -17.89 29.38 -10.67
CA LEU A 190 -18.20 28.43 -9.59
C LEU A 190 -17.07 27.41 -9.44
N GLU A 191 -16.56 27.23 -8.22
CA GLU A 191 -15.43 26.34 -7.96
C GLU A 191 -15.87 24.88 -7.92
N ASN A 192 -15.51 24.15 -8.98
CA ASN A 192 -15.47 22.70 -9.02
C ASN A 192 -14.10 22.23 -9.53
N ARG A 193 -13.88 20.92 -9.60
CA ARG A 193 -12.59 20.34 -10.03
C ARG A 193 -12.16 20.84 -11.42
N ASP A 194 -13.04 20.69 -12.40
CA ASP A 194 -12.72 20.99 -13.80
C ASP A 194 -12.59 22.51 -14.01
N HIS A 195 -13.37 23.31 -13.29
CA HIS A 195 -13.13 24.75 -13.20
C HIS A 195 -11.75 25.05 -12.65
N LEU A 196 -11.42 24.57 -11.45
CA LEU A 196 -10.19 24.92 -10.77
C LEU A 196 -8.93 24.53 -11.58
N PHE A 197 -8.93 23.38 -12.24
CA PHE A 197 -7.74 22.82 -12.89
C PHE A 197 -7.72 22.90 -14.42
N ALA A 198 -8.81 23.27 -15.08
CA ALA A 198 -8.86 23.32 -16.55
C ALA A 198 -9.57 24.56 -17.14
N SER A 199 -10.64 25.06 -16.52
CA SER A 199 -11.44 26.14 -17.13
C SER A 199 -11.35 27.52 -16.47
N CYS A 200 -10.86 27.62 -15.24
CA CYS A 200 -10.62 28.87 -14.52
C CYS A 200 -9.65 29.76 -15.29
N ALA A 201 -9.99 31.06 -15.44
CA ALA A 201 -9.17 32.00 -16.21
C ALA A 201 -7.73 32.11 -15.69
N PHE A 202 -7.54 32.15 -14.36
CA PHE A 202 -6.21 32.17 -13.75
C PHE A 202 -5.43 30.88 -14.04
N SER A 203 -6.05 29.73 -13.80
CA SER A 203 -5.41 28.43 -14.05
C SER A 203 -5.11 28.21 -15.53
N ARG A 204 -6.00 28.65 -16.44
CA ARG A 204 -5.79 28.60 -17.88
C ARG A 204 -4.62 29.44 -18.33
N PHE A 205 -4.44 30.63 -17.78
CA PHE A 205 -3.28 31.46 -18.11
C PHE A 205 -1.97 30.72 -17.81
N VAL A 206 -1.86 30.14 -16.60
CA VAL A 206 -0.69 29.33 -16.20
C VAL A 206 -0.55 28.11 -17.11
N LEU A 207 -1.64 27.38 -17.33
CA LEU A 207 -1.63 26.15 -18.11
C LEU A 207 -1.28 26.40 -19.58
N GLN A 208 -1.72 27.51 -20.16
CA GLN A 208 -1.39 27.90 -21.53
C GLN A 208 0.11 28.17 -21.70
N ALA A 209 0.74 28.86 -20.75
CA ALA A 209 2.19 29.07 -20.77
C ALA A 209 2.97 27.74 -20.74
N LEU A 210 2.53 26.80 -19.90
CA LEU A 210 3.13 25.46 -19.81
C LEU A 210 2.89 24.65 -21.09
N ALA A 211 1.68 24.72 -21.64
CA ALA A 211 1.27 24.02 -22.87
C ALA A 211 2.08 24.50 -24.08
N THR A 212 2.29 25.82 -24.21
CA THR A 212 3.14 26.40 -25.24
C THR A 212 4.58 25.84 -25.17
N ARG A 213 5.14 25.71 -23.96
CA ARG A 213 6.48 25.13 -23.75
C ARG A 213 6.53 23.63 -24.07
N LEU A 214 5.41 22.93 -23.91
CA LEU A 214 5.28 21.51 -24.22
C LEU A 214 4.88 21.23 -25.67
N HIS A 215 4.55 22.26 -26.46
CA HIS A 215 3.95 22.13 -27.78
C HIS A 215 2.65 21.31 -27.79
N LEU A 216 1.81 21.50 -26.76
CA LEU A 216 0.53 20.80 -26.58
C LEU A 216 -0.64 21.80 -26.52
N SER A 217 -1.84 21.31 -26.82
CA SER A 217 -3.08 22.07 -26.61
C SER A 217 -3.58 21.92 -25.17
N VAL A 218 -4.38 22.88 -24.72
CA VAL A 218 -5.00 22.89 -23.38
C VAL A 218 -6.43 22.34 -23.46
N PRO A 219 -6.71 21.15 -22.89
CA PRO A 219 -8.08 20.62 -22.86
C PRO A 219 -8.98 21.35 -21.86
N SER A 220 -10.29 21.16 -21.99
CA SER A 220 -11.32 21.84 -21.18
C SER A 220 -11.62 21.17 -19.83
N THR A 221 -11.15 19.95 -19.60
CA THR A 221 -11.37 19.18 -18.36
C THR A 221 -10.06 18.62 -17.83
N TRP A 222 -10.02 18.34 -16.53
CA TRP A 222 -8.86 17.72 -15.88
C TRP A 222 -8.54 16.35 -16.48
N MET A 223 -9.57 15.52 -16.69
CA MET A 223 -9.38 14.17 -17.23
C MET A 223 -8.81 14.23 -18.65
N ASN A 224 -9.34 15.10 -19.51
CA ASN A 224 -8.80 15.26 -20.87
C ASN A 224 -7.38 15.83 -20.86
N LEU A 225 -7.06 16.71 -19.89
CA LEU A 225 -5.71 17.24 -19.73
C LEU A 225 -4.70 16.11 -19.48
N ILE A 226 -4.92 15.26 -18.47
CA ILE A 226 -3.99 14.18 -18.14
C ILE A 226 -3.94 13.09 -19.21
N THR A 227 -5.07 12.78 -19.87
CA THR A 227 -5.11 11.75 -20.92
C THR A 227 -4.45 12.23 -22.20
N ASN A 228 -4.72 13.45 -22.64
CA ASN A 228 -4.19 13.96 -23.91
C ASN A 228 -2.68 14.20 -23.81
N TRP A 229 -2.22 14.79 -22.71
CA TRP A 229 -0.79 14.99 -22.47
C TRP A 229 -0.08 13.65 -22.20
N GLY A 230 -0.79 12.72 -21.56
CA GLY A 230 -0.35 11.35 -21.34
C GLY A 230 -0.31 10.46 -22.59
N ALA A 231 -0.99 10.84 -23.67
CA ALA A 231 -1.05 10.08 -24.91
C ALA A 231 0.10 10.41 -25.88
N HIS A 232 0.99 11.34 -25.52
CA HIS A 232 2.09 11.74 -26.40
C HIS A 232 3.01 10.54 -26.73
N PRO A 233 3.41 10.34 -28.02
CA PRO A 233 4.13 9.14 -28.45
C PRO A 233 5.54 9.03 -27.88
N SER A 234 6.25 10.16 -27.72
CA SER A 234 7.57 10.18 -27.09
C SER A 234 7.46 9.97 -25.57
N GLU A 235 8.09 8.91 -25.04
CA GLU A 235 8.09 8.58 -23.61
C GLU A 235 8.64 9.73 -22.74
N GLY A 236 9.70 10.41 -23.21
CA GLY A 236 10.28 11.57 -22.54
C GLY A 236 9.30 12.75 -22.46
N HIS A 237 8.70 13.13 -23.59
CA HIS A 237 7.70 14.21 -23.63
C HIS A 237 6.48 13.89 -22.77
N ARG A 238 5.94 12.67 -22.90
CA ARG A 238 4.85 12.18 -22.06
C ARG A 238 5.19 12.29 -20.57
N GLY A 239 6.40 11.87 -20.19
CA GLY A 239 6.87 11.97 -18.82
C GLY A 239 6.94 13.40 -18.29
N ILE A 240 7.50 14.33 -19.08
CA ILE A 240 7.60 15.75 -18.71
C ILE A 240 6.21 16.38 -18.65
N ALA A 241 5.34 16.09 -19.62
CA ALA A 241 4.00 16.63 -19.66
C ALA A 241 3.19 16.18 -18.44
N LEU A 242 3.19 14.87 -18.12
CA LEU A 242 2.52 14.34 -16.92
C LEU A 242 3.10 14.94 -15.62
N LEU A 243 4.43 15.03 -15.51
CA LEU A 243 5.07 15.68 -14.36
C LEU A 243 4.61 17.14 -14.22
N THR A 244 4.62 17.88 -15.33
CA THR A 244 4.22 19.29 -15.39
C THR A 244 2.75 19.45 -15.00
N THR A 245 1.85 18.60 -15.48
CA THR A 245 0.43 18.60 -15.09
C THR A 245 0.26 18.38 -13.58
N GLN A 246 0.99 17.43 -12.99
CA GLN A 246 0.92 17.13 -11.56
C GLN A 246 1.46 18.28 -10.70
N VAL A 247 2.58 18.88 -11.09
CA VAL A 247 3.20 20.02 -10.41
C VAL A 247 2.28 21.24 -10.52
N PHE A 248 1.77 21.53 -11.72
CA PHE A 248 0.79 22.59 -11.97
C PHE A 248 -0.41 22.48 -11.04
N ALA A 249 -1.05 21.31 -10.98
CA ALA A 249 -2.23 21.11 -10.17
C ALA A 249 -1.96 21.38 -8.69
N TYR A 250 -0.82 20.92 -8.18
CA TYR A 250 -0.41 21.18 -6.81
C TYR A 250 -0.20 22.68 -6.53
N HIS A 251 0.47 23.41 -7.43
CA HIS A 251 0.69 24.85 -7.26
C HIS A 251 -0.62 25.64 -7.32
N ILE A 252 -1.53 25.30 -8.23
CA ILE A 252 -2.88 25.91 -8.31
C ILE A 252 -3.66 25.66 -7.02
N TRP A 253 -3.66 24.43 -6.52
CA TRP A 253 -4.31 24.10 -5.26
C TRP A 253 -3.71 24.85 -4.07
N ARG A 254 -2.37 24.94 -4.02
CA ARG A 254 -1.66 25.68 -2.98
C ARG A 254 -2.03 27.16 -3.01
N GLU A 255 -2.00 27.79 -4.18
CA GLU A 255 -2.37 29.21 -4.35
C GLU A 255 -3.82 29.46 -3.91
N ARG A 256 -4.76 28.63 -4.36
CA ARG A 256 -6.16 28.69 -3.92
C ARG A 256 -6.28 28.59 -2.40
N THR A 257 -5.54 27.68 -1.78
CA THR A 257 -5.56 27.45 -0.33
C THR A 257 -4.93 28.63 0.44
N VAL A 258 -3.86 29.23 -0.09
CA VAL A 258 -3.22 30.41 0.49
C VAL A 258 -4.18 31.61 0.49
N ARG A 259 -4.91 31.82 -0.62
CA ARG A 259 -5.94 32.86 -0.71
C ARG A 259 -7.09 32.64 0.27
N LEU A 260 -7.53 31.39 0.45
CA LEU A 260 -8.59 31.05 1.42
C LEU A 260 -8.21 31.45 2.85
N HIS A 261 -6.94 31.30 3.21
CA HIS A 261 -6.43 31.64 4.54
C HIS A 261 -5.87 33.07 4.64
N ASN A 262 -6.16 33.94 3.67
CA ASN A 262 -5.75 35.35 3.64
C ASN A 262 -4.24 35.60 3.83
N LYS A 263 -3.38 34.66 3.41
CA LYS A 263 -1.91 34.78 3.57
C LYS A 263 -1.23 35.47 2.37
N GLY A 264 -1.98 36.27 1.60
CA GLY A 264 -1.55 36.94 0.38
C GLY A 264 -1.96 36.21 -0.90
N CYS A 265 -1.55 36.75 -2.05
CA CYS A 265 -1.79 36.15 -3.36
C CYS A 265 -0.52 36.26 -4.22
N PHE A 266 -0.25 35.23 -5.02
CA PHE A 266 0.79 35.29 -6.04
C PHE A 266 0.16 35.45 -7.42
N GLY A 267 0.81 36.29 -8.24
CA GLY A 267 0.46 36.45 -9.65
C GLY A 267 0.79 35.19 -10.46
N PRO A 268 0.17 35.01 -11.65
CA PRO A 268 0.39 33.84 -12.49
C PRO A 268 1.86 33.58 -12.83
N SER A 269 2.66 34.62 -13.09
CA SER A 269 4.08 34.49 -13.44
C SER A 269 4.89 33.80 -12.33
N LYS A 270 4.68 34.19 -11.08
CA LYS A 270 5.39 33.57 -9.94
C LYS A 270 4.98 32.11 -9.73
N ILE A 271 3.74 31.76 -10.06
CA ILE A 271 3.28 30.37 -10.07
C ILE A 271 3.96 29.57 -11.18
N ILE A 272 4.05 30.14 -12.40
CA ILE A 272 4.75 29.53 -13.52
C ILE A 272 6.22 29.27 -13.16
N ASP A 273 6.92 30.26 -12.61
CA ASP A 273 8.33 30.11 -12.21
C ASP A 273 8.50 28.99 -11.18
N GLY A 274 7.65 28.95 -10.15
CA GLY A 274 7.67 27.88 -9.15
C GLY A 274 7.42 26.50 -9.73
N ILE A 275 6.51 26.37 -10.70
CA ILE A 275 6.25 25.10 -11.41
C ILE A 275 7.48 24.69 -12.20
N LEU A 276 8.06 25.61 -12.97
CA LEU A 276 9.25 25.33 -13.79
C LEU A 276 10.44 24.92 -12.92
N VAL A 277 10.68 25.60 -11.81
CA VAL A 277 11.75 25.21 -10.85
C VAL A 277 11.55 23.80 -10.32
N ASP A 278 10.33 23.44 -9.90
CA ASP A 278 10.03 22.11 -9.38
C ASP A 278 10.18 21.01 -10.46
N VAL A 279 9.73 21.28 -11.69
CA VAL A 279 9.91 20.37 -12.83
C VAL A 279 11.39 20.20 -13.15
N LYS A 280 12.14 21.30 -13.31
CA LYS A 280 13.59 21.31 -13.56
C LYS A 280 14.35 20.50 -12.52
N THR A 281 14.09 20.78 -11.25
CA THR A 281 14.73 20.08 -10.11
C THR A 281 14.48 18.58 -10.19
N ARG A 282 13.24 18.18 -10.49
CA ARG A 282 12.91 16.76 -10.63
C ARG A 282 13.62 16.12 -11.81
N LEU A 283 13.63 16.77 -12.98
CA LEU A 283 14.31 16.26 -14.18
C LEU A 283 15.81 16.09 -13.95
N ALA A 284 16.47 17.07 -13.33
CA ALA A 284 17.89 17.01 -12.99
C ALA A 284 18.22 15.87 -12.00
N SER A 285 17.35 15.62 -11.01
CA SER A 285 17.54 14.52 -10.03
C SER A 285 17.25 13.12 -10.57
N SER A 286 16.63 13.00 -11.75
CA SER A 286 16.13 11.73 -12.27
C SER A 286 17.18 11.02 -13.11
N VAL A 287 17.79 9.96 -12.56
CA VAL A 287 18.76 9.12 -13.28
C VAL A 287 18.19 8.60 -14.60
N TRP A 288 16.93 8.20 -14.62
CA TRP A 288 16.26 7.75 -15.84
C TRP A 288 16.18 8.87 -16.88
N PHE A 289 15.85 10.09 -16.48
CA PHE A 289 15.77 11.21 -17.42
C PHE A 289 17.15 11.56 -17.98
N VAL A 290 18.13 11.75 -17.10
CA VAL A 290 19.50 12.15 -17.48
C VAL A 290 20.11 11.14 -18.45
N LYS A 291 19.87 9.84 -18.28
CA LYS A 291 20.35 8.80 -19.21
C LYS A 291 19.65 8.78 -20.57
N ASN A 292 18.44 9.33 -20.68
CA ASN A 292 17.62 9.28 -21.89
C ASN A 292 17.39 10.67 -22.53
N ALA A 293 17.95 11.74 -21.94
CA ALA A 293 17.85 13.11 -22.42
C ALA A 293 18.77 13.32 -23.63
N ASN A 294 18.41 12.71 -24.75
CA ASN A 294 19.27 12.63 -25.94
C ASN A 294 18.95 13.71 -26.99
N THR A 295 17.99 14.59 -26.72
CA THR A 295 17.57 15.64 -27.66
C THR A 295 17.74 17.02 -27.05
N GLU A 296 18.00 18.00 -27.91
CA GLU A 296 18.12 19.41 -27.51
C GLU A 296 16.88 19.91 -26.77
N TYR A 297 15.69 19.44 -27.17
CA TYR A 297 14.45 19.71 -26.46
C TYR A 297 14.53 19.31 -24.97
N PHE A 298 14.99 18.10 -24.65
CA PHE A 298 15.09 17.64 -23.26
C PHE A 298 16.16 18.39 -22.48
N LEU A 299 17.26 18.77 -23.13
CA LEU A 299 18.30 19.60 -22.52
C LEU A 299 17.84 21.03 -22.26
N SER A 300 16.94 21.58 -23.10
CA SER A 300 16.34 22.91 -22.89
C SER A 300 15.47 22.99 -21.62
N TRP A 301 15.00 21.84 -21.12
CA TRP A 301 14.32 21.76 -19.84
C TRP A 301 15.28 21.75 -18.65
N LEU A 302 16.59 21.57 -18.86
CA LEU A 302 17.60 21.62 -17.79
C LEU A 302 18.33 22.98 -17.72
N ARG A 303 18.32 23.76 -18.81
CA ARG A 303 18.78 25.15 -18.86
C ARG A 303 17.69 26.08 -18.31
#